data_AF-A0A2N8ZJV9-F1
#
_entry.id   AF-A0A2N8ZJV9-F1
#
_cell.length_a   1.000
_cell.length_b   1.000
_cell.length_c   1.000
_cell.angle_alpha   90.00
_cell.angle_beta   90.00
_cell.angle_gamma   90.00
#
_symmetry.space_group_name_H-M   'P 1'
#
loop_
_entity.id
_entity.type
_entity.pdbx_description
1 polymer ?
#
loop_
_entity_poly.entity_id
_entity_poly.type
_entity_poly.pdbx_seq_one_letter_code
_entity_poly.pdbx_strand_id
1 'polypeptide(L)'
;MLTHFGLFIGAFLDALIGPNLFVPGEPFLLAAGYQLHQGVVYGVIAVLLGGWLGDQISYGIGRHHGKWLQKKLMRWQPKTRRSVAKCKLLMKKRGRIVLVFARLLGPVAWVVPFIAGVEQIPWRRFSLYSFLGLILGVGQFVLWGYLLSYGIENLPFLAAAQQFFVEHQYLLLALLVSMAFTYIGIKRRWSRLWVKSAGVLLVSLLAINYSHFFWFSDDIGNVSPVQNPVTKNTQLEFEARPGRSGYFKSQAVNVVYIGQSPSALMQQLGWIENRTFSRHDIEMLDYITLLRNNTPPVSDLYWQGQPQNLAYQLPGTLDKRSHIRWWYSGLDPATKQPKWVGAISYDDGFKLTAYAGIVTILHRIDPNVDAMRDALANQIKQLDSQWQPSMSALVEPSTISGKRDYYTDGRILVVRPTS
;
A
#
# COMPACT_ATOMS: atom_id res chain seq x y z
N MET A 1 31.43 19.24 4.62
CA MET A 1 32.09 19.66 3.37
C MET A 1 32.25 18.53 2.34
N LEU A 2 32.70 17.33 2.75
CA LEU A 2 32.93 16.19 1.82
C LEU A 2 31.67 15.71 1.08
N THR A 3 30.48 15.86 1.67
CA THR A 3 29.21 15.44 1.05
C THR A 3 28.79 16.31 -0.14
N HIS A 4 28.82 17.65 0.00
CA HIS A 4 28.40 18.55 -1.09
C HIS A 4 29.40 18.59 -2.25
N PHE A 5 30.69 18.45 -1.95
CA PHE A 5 31.71 18.37 -2.99
C PHE A 5 31.56 17.10 -3.85
N GLY A 6 31.19 15.98 -3.23
CA GLY A 6 30.83 14.75 -3.96
C GLY A 6 29.62 14.94 -4.87
N LEU A 7 28.57 15.62 -4.40
CA LEU A 7 27.39 15.95 -5.22
C LEU A 7 27.73 16.84 -6.42
N PHE A 8 28.58 17.85 -6.20
CA PHE A 8 29.10 18.72 -7.26
C PHE A 8 29.86 17.93 -8.32
N ILE A 9 30.83 17.10 -7.90
CA ILE A 9 31.65 16.29 -8.81
C ILE A 9 30.76 15.31 -9.60
N GLY A 10 29.83 14.63 -8.93
CA GLY A 10 28.96 13.66 -9.57
C GLY A 10 28.18 14.26 -10.74
N ALA A 11 27.53 15.40 -10.53
CA ALA A 11 26.79 16.05 -11.61
C ALA A 11 27.66 16.81 -12.60
N PHE A 12 28.82 17.29 -12.19
CA PHE A 12 29.81 17.84 -13.10
C PHE A 12 30.26 16.79 -14.11
N LEU A 13 30.59 15.58 -13.65
CA LEU A 13 31.01 14.48 -14.50
C LEU A 13 29.87 13.96 -15.39
N ASP A 14 28.63 13.92 -14.89
CA ASP A 14 27.44 13.58 -15.68
C ASP A 14 27.11 14.62 -16.77
N ALA A 15 27.37 15.90 -16.53
CA ALA A 15 27.18 16.94 -17.55
C ALA A 15 28.37 17.07 -18.51
N LEU A 16 29.55 16.55 -18.14
CA LEU A 16 30.77 16.62 -18.95
C LEU A 16 30.83 15.52 -20.02
N ILE A 17 31.05 15.93 -21.27
CA ILE A 17 31.12 15.01 -22.41
C ILE A 17 32.29 14.03 -22.25
N GLY A 18 31.99 12.73 -22.23
CA GLY A 18 32.97 11.65 -22.05
C GLY A 18 32.77 10.93 -20.71
N PRO A 19 33.08 11.56 -19.56
CA PRO A 19 32.84 10.98 -18.24
C PRO A 19 31.37 10.62 -17.98
N ASN A 20 30.44 11.36 -18.57
CA ASN A 20 29.00 11.12 -18.48
C ASN A 20 28.52 9.75 -19.00
N LEU A 21 29.37 9.03 -19.74
CA LEU A 21 29.07 7.66 -20.17
C LEU A 21 29.30 6.61 -19.07
N PHE A 22 30.01 6.97 -18.00
CA PHE A 22 30.35 6.07 -16.90
C PHE A 22 29.78 6.52 -15.56
N VAL A 23 29.57 7.81 -15.37
CA VAL A 23 29.06 8.38 -14.11
C VAL A 23 27.57 8.69 -14.27
N PRO A 24 26.66 7.91 -13.66
CA PRO A 24 25.24 8.25 -13.65
C PRO A 24 25.00 9.44 -12.72
N GLY A 25 24.42 10.53 -13.24
CA GLY A 25 24.12 11.73 -12.45
C GLY A 25 22.94 11.57 -11.50
N GLU A 26 21.96 10.71 -11.83
CA GLU A 26 20.67 10.61 -11.13
C GLU A 26 20.80 10.39 -9.61
N PRO A 27 21.69 9.50 -9.10
CA PRO A 27 21.87 9.29 -7.67
C PRO A 27 22.28 10.56 -6.92
N PHE A 28 23.16 11.39 -7.50
CA PHE A 28 23.61 12.63 -6.89
C PHE A 28 22.49 13.68 -6.84
N LEU A 29 21.67 13.74 -7.89
CA LEU A 29 20.52 14.65 -7.95
C LEU A 29 19.45 14.27 -6.91
N LEU A 30 19.16 12.98 -6.76
CA LEU A 30 18.24 12.47 -5.72
C LEU A 30 18.78 12.74 -4.32
N ALA A 31 20.07 12.51 -4.08
CA ALA A 31 20.70 12.77 -2.79
C ALA A 31 20.66 14.25 -2.39
N ALA A 32 20.72 15.17 -3.36
CA ALA A 32 20.53 16.59 -3.09
C ALA A 32 19.08 16.95 -2.72
N GLY A 33 18.10 16.30 -3.34
CA GLY A 33 16.69 16.38 -2.93
C GLY A 33 16.47 15.90 -1.50
N TYR A 34 17.11 14.79 -1.14
CA TYR A 34 17.08 14.26 0.22
C TYR A 34 17.68 15.25 1.24
N GLN A 35 18.83 15.85 0.93
CA GLN A 35 19.44 16.90 1.77
C GLN A 35 18.55 18.15 1.88
N LEU A 36 17.84 18.52 0.80
CA LEU A 36 16.91 19.66 0.81
C LEU A 36 15.78 19.46 1.83
N HIS A 37 15.23 18.25 1.92
CA HIS A 37 14.21 17.93 2.93
C HIS A 37 14.73 18.05 4.36
N GLN A 38 16.00 17.72 4.58
CA GLN A 38 16.69 17.92 5.87
C GLN A 38 17.04 19.39 6.18
N GLY A 39 16.60 20.33 5.34
CA GLY A 39 16.88 21.76 5.48
C GLY A 39 18.25 22.20 4.92
N VAL A 40 19.00 21.30 4.27
CA VAL A 40 20.34 21.58 3.74
C VAL A 40 20.27 21.94 2.26
N VAL A 41 20.18 23.23 1.97
CA VAL A 41 20.05 23.77 0.60
C VAL A 41 21.33 23.63 -0.23
N TYR A 42 22.51 23.56 0.42
CA TYR A 42 23.81 23.54 -0.26
C TYR A 42 24.00 22.34 -1.20
N GLY A 43 23.33 21.22 -0.95
CA GLY A 43 23.33 20.06 -1.85
C GLY A 43 22.76 20.41 -3.22
N VAL A 44 21.62 21.13 -3.27
CA VAL A 44 20.96 21.56 -4.51
C VAL A 44 21.81 22.60 -5.26
N ILE A 45 22.49 23.49 -4.53
CA ILE A 45 23.40 24.46 -5.13
C ILE A 45 24.59 23.75 -5.79
N ALA A 46 25.20 22.77 -5.10
CA ALA A 46 26.29 21.95 -5.63
C ALA A 46 25.88 21.19 -6.91
N VAL A 47 24.73 20.49 -6.82
CA VAL A 47 23.73 20.23 -7.87
C VAL A 47 23.87 20.99 -9.18
N LEU A 48 23.29 22.18 -9.10
CA LEU A 48 23.11 23.10 -10.20
C LEU A 48 24.45 23.65 -10.69
N LEU A 49 25.38 23.98 -9.79
CA LEU A 49 26.69 24.50 -10.17
C LEU A 49 27.51 23.46 -10.95
N GLY A 50 27.56 22.21 -10.48
CA GLY A 50 28.27 21.13 -11.16
C GLY A 50 27.68 20.85 -12.53
N GLY A 51 26.36 20.70 -12.60
CA GLY A 51 25.66 20.49 -13.87
C GLY A 51 25.80 21.66 -14.86
N TRP A 52 25.77 22.91 -14.38
CA TRP A 52 25.94 24.10 -15.23
C TRP A 52 27.36 24.20 -15.78
N LEU A 53 28.38 24.04 -14.93
CA LEU A 53 29.78 24.09 -15.34
C LEU A 53 30.12 22.96 -16.31
N GLY A 54 29.63 21.74 -16.07
CA GLY A 54 29.81 20.62 -17.00
C GLY A 54 29.21 20.91 -18.37
N ASP A 55 27.99 21.50 -18.43
CA ASP A 55 27.38 21.92 -19.69
C ASP A 55 28.23 22.99 -20.42
N GLN A 56 28.73 24.00 -19.70
CA GLN A 56 29.56 25.06 -20.29
C GLN A 56 30.87 24.51 -20.87
N ILE A 57 31.55 23.63 -20.14
CA ILE A 57 32.80 23.01 -20.60
C ILE A 57 32.54 22.09 -21.78
N SER A 58 31.50 21.25 -21.72
CA SER A 58 31.09 20.40 -22.85
C SER A 58 30.80 21.22 -24.11
N TYR A 59 30.11 22.35 -23.97
CA TYR A 59 29.88 23.29 -25.06
C TYR A 59 31.18 23.91 -25.59
N GLY A 60 32.09 24.35 -24.70
CA GLY A 60 33.39 24.90 -25.09
C GLY A 60 34.24 23.89 -25.86
N ILE A 61 34.30 22.65 -25.38
CA ILE A 61 34.97 21.53 -26.07
C ILE A 61 34.37 21.35 -27.47
N GLY A 62 33.04 21.36 -27.59
CA GLY A 62 32.35 21.30 -28.88
C GLY A 62 32.66 22.48 -29.81
N ARG A 63 32.75 23.70 -29.27
CA ARG A 63 32.99 24.92 -30.04
C ARG A 63 34.39 25.00 -30.64
N HIS A 64 35.40 24.58 -29.89
CA HIS A 64 36.81 24.65 -30.31
C HIS A 64 37.27 23.38 -31.06
N HIS A 65 36.85 22.19 -30.64
CA HIS A 65 37.38 20.90 -31.12
C HIS A 65 36.34 20.01 -31.81
N GLY A 66 35.16 20.56 -32.10
CA GLY A 66 33.92 19.82 -32.39
C GLY A 66 34.01 18.73 -33.44
N LYS A 67 34.31 19.05 -34.70
CA LYS A 67 34.23 18.05 -35.80
C LYS A 67 35.24 16.91 -35.64
N TRP A 68 36.42 17.19 -35.10
CA TRP A 68 37.44 16.17 -34.82
C TRP A 68 37.03 15.28 -33.64
N LEU A 69 36.66 15.89 -32.51
CA LEU A 69 36.30 15.15 -31.31
C LEU A 69 34.98 14.40 -31.46
N GLN A 70 34.03 14.92 -32.24
CA GLN A 70 32.79 14.23 -32.58
C GLN A 70 33.09 12.91 -33.32
N LYS A 71 33.99 12.93 -34.32
CA LYS A 71 34.40 11.71 -35.04
C LYS A 71 35.11 10.73 -34.10
N LYS A 72 35.98 11.23 -33.21
CA LYS A 72 36.68 10.40 -32.21
C LYS A 72 35.71 9.75 -31.22
N LEU A 73 34.77 10.51 -30.66
CA LEU A 73 33.74 10.02 -29.74
C LEU A 73 32.85 8.95 -30.40
N MET A 74 32.43 9.18 -31.65
CA MET A 74 31.62 8.22 -32.39
C MET A 74 32.36 6.92 -32.74
N ARG A 75 33.69 6.99 -32.94
CA ARG A 75 34.54 5.80 -33.14
C ARG A 75 34.75 5.03 -31.84
N TRP A 76 35.01 5.75 -30.75
CA TRP A 76 35.27 5.16 -29.45
C TRP A 76 34.00 4.56 -28.81
N GLN A 77 32.85 5.25 -28.90
CA GLN A 77 31.57 4.76 -28.39
C GLN A 77 30.48 4.83 -29.47
N PRO A 78 30.31 3.77 -30.29
CA PRO A 78 29.37 3.74 -31.41
C PRO A 78 27.90 4.01 -31.02
N LYS A 79 27.51 3.69 -29.78
CA LYS A 79 26.15 3.95 -29.25
C LYS A 79 25.77 5.43 -29.28
N THR A 80 26.74 6.34 -29.17
CA THR A 80 26.51 7.80 -29.22
C THR A 80 26.09 8.29 -30.61
N ARG A 81 26.39 7.55 -31.69
CA ARG A 81 26.09 7.93 -33.08
C ARG A 81 24.61 8.23 -33.28
N ARG A 82 23.72 7.40 -32.71
CA ARG A 82 22.26 7.57 -32.81
C ARG A 82 21.80 8.84 -32.08
N SER A 83 22.29 9.05 -30.85
CA SER A 83 21.98 10.25 -30.06
C SER A 83 22.46 11.53 -30.74
N VAL A 84 23.67 11.53 -31.31
CA VAL A 84 24.22 12.67 -32.05
C VAL A 84 23.41 12.98 -33.30
N ALA A 85 23.06 11.96 -34.11
CA ALA A 85 22.24 12.15 -35.30
C ALA A 85 20.84 12.69 -34.95
N LYS A 86 20.20 12.12 -33.93
CA LYS A 86 18.89 12.57 -33.43
C LYS A 86 18.96 14.00 -32.88
N CYS A 87 20.02 14.32 -32.13
CA CYS A 87 20.28 15.67 -31.62
C CYS A 87 20.35 16.69 -32.75
N LYS A 88 21.19 16.46 -33.77
CA LYS A 88 21.31 17.36 -34.93
C LYS A 88 19.97 17.55 -35.66
N LEU A 89 19.21 16.47 -35.87
CA LEU A 89 17.90 16.54 -36.51
C LEU A 89 16.92 17.39 -35.70
N LEU A 90 16.87 17.18 -34.38
CA LEU A 90 16.01 17.93 -33.47
C LEU A 90 16.42 19.40 -33.40
N MET A 91 17.71 19.69 -33.32
CA MET A 91 18.23 21.05 -33.31
C MET A 91 17.92 21.81 -34.60
N LYS A 92 17.98 21.14 -35.76
CA LYS A 92 17.59 21.72 -37.06
C LYS A 92 16.10 22.10 -37.10
N LYS A 93 15.22 21.29 -36.49
CA LYS A 93 13.76 21.54 -36.48
C LYS A 93 13.34 22.56 -35.43
N ARG A 94 13.86 22.46 -34.20
CA ARG A 94 13.40 23.23 -33.03
C ARG A 94 14.52 23.52 -32.02
N GLY A 95 15.66 24.05 -32.49
CA GLY A 95 16.88 24.25 -31.67
C GLY A 95 16.69 24.90 -30.30
N ARG A 96 15.85 25.93 -30.17
CA ARG A 96 15.60 26.61 -28.87
C ARG A 96 14.91 25.70 -27.86
N ILE A 97 13.83 25.04 -28.28
CA ILE A 97 13.07 24.11 -27.43
C ILE A 97 13.92 22.90 -27.06
N VAL A 98 14.73 22.39 -28.00
CA VAL A 98 15.59 21.23 -27.76
C VAL A 98 16.66 21.54 -26.72
N LEU A 99 17.19 22.77 -26.66
CA LEU A 99 18.14 23.17 -25.63
C LEU A 99 17.50 23.22 -24.23
N VAL A 100 16.27 23.75 -24.12
CA VAL A 100 15.55 23.80 -22.84
C VAL A 100 15.14 22.41 -22.37
N PHE A 101 14.63 21.56 -23.25
CA PHE A 101 14.17 20.22 -22.89
C PHE A 101 15.28 19.16 -23.01
N ALA A 102 16.54 19.55 -23.24
CA ALA A 102 17.65 18.66 -23.57
C ALA A 102 17.77 17.49 -22.58
N ARG A 103 17.71 17.79 -21.28
CA ARG A 103 17.88 16.84 -20.18
C ARG A 103 16.72 15.86 -20.02
N LEU A 104 15.57 16.15 -20.60
CA LEU A 104 14.38 15.29 -20.58
C LEU A 104 14.34 14.32 -21.78
N LEU A 105 15.27 14.44 -22.73
CA LEU A 105 15.29 13.64 -23.96
C LEU A 105 16.10 12.34 -23.85
N GLY A 106 16.36 11.87 -22.63
CA GLY A 106 17.10 10.64 -22.35
C GLY A 106 18.53 10.66 -22.92
N PRO A 107 18.97 9.62 -23.66
CA PRO A 107 20.36 9.53 -24.18
C PRO A 107 20.78 10.65 -25.14
N VAL A 108 19.85 11.48 -25.60
CA VAL A 108 20.16 12.68 -26.40
C VAL A 108 20.80 13.75 -25.51
N ALA A 109 20.37 13.88 -24.24
CA ALA A 109 20.87 14.86 -23.29
C ALA A 109 22.40 14.85 -23.17
N TRP A 110 23.00 13.65 -23.15
CA TRP A 110 24.44 13.42 -22.99
C TRP A 110 25.32 14.13 -24.01
N VAL A 111 24.78 14.46 -25.19
CA VAL A 111 25.54 15.05 -26.29
C VAL A 111 25.07 16.46 -26.67
N VAL A 112 23.96 16.95 -26.10
CA VAL A 112 23.37 18.24 -26.50
C VAL A 112 24.33 19.42 -26.27
N PRO A 113 24.94 19.61 -25.09
CA PRO A 113 25.87 20.72 -24.87
C PRO A 113 27.04 20.73 -25.86
N PHE A 114 27.64 19.55 -26.07
CA PHE A 114 28.73 19.37 -27.03
C PHE A 114 28.31 19.69 -28.46
N ILE A 115 27.17 19.14 -28.92
CA ILE A 115 26.67 19.38 -30.29
C ILE A 115 26.26 20.84 -30.49
N ALA A 116 25.68 21.49 -29.48
CA ALA A 116 25.40 22.93 -29.52
C ALA A 116 26.67 23.77 -29.76
N GLY A 117 27.80 23.35 -29.19
CA GLY A 117 29.12 23.92 -29.45
C GLY A 117 29.59 23.65 -30.89
N VAL A 118 29.46 22.41 -31.38
CA VAL A 118 29.85 22.03 -32.75
C VAL A 118 29.08 22.84 -33.81
N GLU A 119 27.79 23.08 -33.57
CA GLU A 119 26.93 23.88 -34.44
C GLU A 119 27.08 25.40 -34.22
N GLN A 120 28.08 25.83 -33.43
CA GLN A 120 28.48 27.23 -33.23
C GLN A 120 27.38 28.16 -32.69
N ILE A 121 26.38 27.63 -31.97
CA ILE A 121 25.31 28.42 -31.34
C ILE A 121 25.94 29.47 -30.42
N PRO A 122 25.52 30.75 -30.45
CA PRO A 122 26.16 31.78 -29.63
C PRO A 122 26.04 31.48 -28.13
N TRP A 123 27.16 31.60 -27.40
CA TRP A 123 27.29 31.20 -25.99
C TRP A 123 26.18 31.75 -25.08
N ARG A 124 25.82 33.04 -25.22
CA ARG A 124 24.75 33.65 -24.42
C ARG A 124 23.41 32.93 -24.57
N ARG A 125 23.04 32.54 -25.81
CA ARG A 125 21.79 31.81 -26.05
C ARG A 125 21.88 30.40 -25.50
N PHE A 126 23.00 29.71 -25.73
CA PHE A 126 23.21 28.38 -25.20
C PHE A 126 23.12 28.36 -23.66
N SER A 127 23.87 29.22 -22.98
CA SER A 127 23.93 29.26 -21.52
C SER A 127 22.56 29.53 -20.88
N LEU A 128 21.78 30.47 -21.43
CA LEU A 128 20.42 30.75 -20.95
C LEU A 128 19.49 29.53 -21.09
N TYR A 129 19.41 28.92 -22.28
CA TYR A 129 18.52 27.77 -22.50
C TYR A 129 19.00 26.51 -21.77
N SER A 130 20.31 26.29 -21.68
CA SER A 130 20.91 25.18 -20.93
C SER A 130 20.63 25.32 -19.44
N PHE A 131 20.70 26.54 -18.89
CA PHE A 131 20.38 26.79 -17.48
C PHE A 131 18.90 26.54 -17.16
N LEU A 132 17.99 26.96 -18.03
CA LEU A 132 16.57 26.60 -17.89
C LEU A 132 16.34 25.09 -17.94
N GLY A 133 17.01 24.40 -18.88
CA GLY A 133 16.94 22.94 -18.97
C GLY A 133 17.58 22.22 -17.79
N LEU A 134 18.65 22.78 -17.23
CA LEU A 134 19.27 22.34 -15.99
C LEU A 134 18.27 22.43 -14.83
N ILE A 135 17.59 23.57 -14.64
CA ILE A 135 16.59 23.72 -13.57
C ILE A 135 15.46 22.70 -13.72
N LEU A 136 14.91 22.53 -14.94
CA LEU A 136 13.84 21.55 -15.17
C LEU A 136 14.32 20.11 -14.96
N GLY A 137 15.45 19.75 -15.55
CA GLY A 137 16.00 18.40 -15.51
C GLY A 137 16.51 18.00 -14.13
N VAL A 138 17.23 18.88 -13.42
CA VAL A 138 17.69 18.62 -12.04
C VAL A 138 16.54 18.77 -11.06
N GLY A 139 15.68 19.77 -11.24
CA GLY A 139 14.55 20.06 -10.36
C GLY A 139 13.60 18.88 -10.21
N GLN A 140 13.31 18.13 -11.27
CA GLN A 140 12.49 16.92 -11.14
C GLN A 140 13.15 15.85 -10.25
N PHE A 141 14.46 15.61 -10.35
CA PHE A 141 15.16 14.61 -9.54
C PHE A 141 15.32 15.08 -8.10
N VAL A 142 15.60 16.37 -7.88
CA VAL A 142 15.62 16.98 -6.55
C VAL A 142 14.23 16.88 -5.90
N LEU A 143 13.15 17.11 -6.65
CA LEU A 143 11.78 16.93 -6.16
C LEU A 143 11.51 15.47 -5.76
N TRP A 144 11.87 14.51 -6.61
CA TRP A 144 11.73 13.08 -6.27
C TRP A 144 12.55 12.69 -5.04
N GLY A 145 13.79 13.17 -4.91
CA GLY A 145 14.62 12.94 -3.73
C GLY A 145 14.03 13.55 -2.46
N TYR A 146 13.44 14.74 -2.56
CA TYR A 146 12.74 15.41 -1.47
C TYR A 146 11.52 14.59 -1.02
N LEU A 147 10.69 14.14 -1.96
CA LEU A 147 9.50 13.32 -1.68
C LEU A 147 9.86 11.96 -1.07
N LEU A 148 10.95 11.34 -1.51
CA LEU A 148 11.46 10.09 -0.92
C LEU A 148 11.91 10.30 0.54
N SER A 149 12.55 11.45 0.84
CA SER A 149 12.97 11.80 2.20
C SER A 149 11.79 12.17 3.12
N TYR A 150 10.76 12.82 2.56
CA TYR A 150 9.52 13.16 3.28
C TYR A 150 8.80 11.91 3.81
N GLY A 151 9.06 10.74 3.21
CA GLY A 151 8.55 9.46 3.67
C GLY A 151 7.21 9.12 3.04
N ILE A 152 7.06 7.84 2.69
CA ILE A 152 5.84 7.28 2.08
C ILE A 152 4.65 7.41 3.05
N GLU A 153 4.91 7.33 4.36
CA GLU A 153 3.91 7.36 5.43
C GLU A 153 3.19 8.70 5.55
N ASN A 154 3.86 9.81 5.22
CA ASN A 154 3.28 11.15 5.26
C ASN A 154 2.46 11.48 3.99
N LEU A 155 2.52 10.61 2.98
CA LEU A 155 1.73 10.72 1.75
C LEU A 155 0.61 9.67 1.78
N PRO A 156 -0.62 10.02 2.21
CA PRO A 156 -1.66 9.04 2.50
C PRO A 156 -2.01 8.15 1.30
N PHE A 157 -1.88 8.67 0.07
CA PHE A 157 -2.06 7.89 -1.15
C PHE A 157 -1.01 6.79 -1.32
N LEU A 158 0.28 7.09 -1.06
CA LEU A 158 1.35 6.12 -1.22
C LEU A 158 1.34 5.09 -0.09
N ALA A 159 1.04 5.51 1.14
CA ALA A 159 0.84 4.59 2.26
C ALA A 159 -0.30 3.59 1.97
N ALA A 160 -1.43 4.07 1.45
CA ALA A 160 -2.53 3.21 1.03
C ALA A 160 -2.13 2.25 -0.11
N ALA A 161 -1.37 2.73 -1.09
CA ALA A 161 -0.85 1.89 -2.18
C ALA A 161 0.11 0.82 -1.66
N GLN A 162 1.05 1.19 -0.79
CA GLN A 162 1.98 0.25 -0.17
C GLN A 162 1.23 -0.84 0.60
N GLN A 163 0.26 -0.47 1.43
CA GLN A 163 -0.56 -1.43 2.17
C GLN A 163 -1.30 -2.38 1.23
N PHE A 164 -1.86 -1.86 0.12
CA PHE A 164 -2.51 -2.68 -0.89
C PHE A 164 -1.54 -3.69 -1.51
N PHE A 165 -0.32 -3.28 -1.89
CA PHE A 165 0.67 -4.17 -2.47
C PHE A 165 1.17 -5.24 -1.50
N VAL A 166 1.40 -4.87 -0.24
CA VAL A 166 1.84 -5.82 0.81
C VAL A 166 0.77 -6.88 1.04
N GLU A 167 -0.50 -6.50 1.11
CA GLU A 167 -1.60 -7.47 1.26
C GLU A 167 -1.74 -8.38 0.04
N HIS A 168 -1.70 -7.82 -1.17
CA HIS A 168 -1.97 -8.58 -2.40
C HIS A 168 -0.72 -9.24 -3.00
N GLN A 169 0.43 -9.23 -2.33
CA GLN A 169 1.71 -9.67 -2.89
C GLN A 169 1.68 -11.11 -3.44
N TYR A 170 1.04 -12.03 -2.72
CA TYR A 170 0.95 -13.43 -3.15
C TYR A 170 0.02 -13.61 -4.34
N LEU A 171 -1.11 -12.90 -4.35
CA LEU A 171 -2.03 -12.90 -5.48
C LEU A 171 -1.35 -12.32 -6.75
N LEU A 172 -0.61 -11.22 -6.60
CA LEU A 172 0.17 -10.64 -7.69
C LEU A 172 1.24 -11.61 -8.19
N LEU A 173 1.94 -12.31 -7.29
CA LEU A 173 2.92 -13.32 -7.65
C LEU A 173 2.29 -14.49 -8.42
N ALA A 174 1.14 -15.01 -7.99
CA ALA A 174 0.42 -16.07 -8.71
C ALA A 174 -0.01 -15.62 -10.11
N LEU A 175 -0.49 -14.39 -10.26
CA LEU A 175 -0.82 -13.82 -11.57
C LEU A 175 0.43 -13.72 -12.45
N LEU A 176 1.56 -13.25 -11.92
CA LEU A 176 2.83 -13.17 -12.66
C LEU A 176 3.34 -14.55 -13.09
N VAL A 177 3.28 -15.55 -12.21
CA VAL A 177 3.65 -16.94 -12.52
C VAL A 177 2.75 -17.53 -13.60
N SER A 178 1.44 -17.31 -13.49
CA SER A 178 0.46 -17.78 -14.50
C SER A 178 0.65 -17.08 -15.86
N MET A 179 0.95 -15.78 -15.85
CA MET A 179 1.29 -15.02 -17.07
C MET A 179 2.59 -15.53 -17.70
N ALA A 180 3.63 -15.76 -16.91
CA ALA A 180 4.91 -16.30 -17.39
C ALA A 180 4.74 -17.70 -17.98
N PHE A 181 4.00 -18.58 -17.31
CA PHE A 181 3.65 -19.92 -17.80
C PHE A 181 2.90 -19.85 -19.13
N THR A 182 1.90 -18.98 -19.21
CA THR A 182 1.12 -18.76 -20.45
C THR A 182 2.02 -18.25 -21.58
N TYR A 183 2.90 -17.28 -21.30
CA TYR A 183 3.84 -16.74 -22.28
C TYR A 183 4.81 -17.82 -22.82
N ILE A 184 5.36 -18.66 -21.94
CA ILE A 184 6.21 -19.80 -22.34
C ILE A 184 5.41 -20.78 -23.20
N GLY A 185 4.17 -21.07 -22.82
CA GLY A 185 3.28 -21.94 -23.58
C GLY A 185 2.93 -21.40 -24.97
N ILE A 186 2.76 -20.09 -25.12
CA ILE A 186 2.59 -19.42 -26.43
C ILE A 186 3.85 -19.60 -27.28
N LYS A 187 5.03 -19.31 -26.71
CA LYS A 187 6.32 -19.44 -27.42
C LYS A 187 6.63 -20.87 -27.85
N ARG A 188 6.23 -21.85 -27.02
CA ARG A 188 6.43 -23.29 -27.29
C ARG A 188 5.26 -23.96 -28.02
N ARG A 189 4.23 -23.20 -28.44
CA ARG A 189 3.04 -23.68 -29.16
C ARG A 189 2.36 -24.89 -28.51
N TRP A 190 2.14 -24.82 -27.20
CA TRP A 190 1.49 -25.91 -26.49
C TRP A 190 0.02 -26.09 -26.90
N SER A 191 -0.38 -27.34 -27.12
CA SER A 191 -1.79 -27.69 -27.28
C SER A 191 -2.56 -27.47 -25.97
N ARG A 192 -3.84 -27.08 -26.09
CA ARG A 192 -4.77 -26.82 -24.98
C ARG A 192 -4.20 -25.85 -23.93
N LEU A 193 -3.47 -24.82 -24.40
CA LEU A 193 -2.80 -23.86 -23.52
C LEU A 193 -3.76 -23.23 -22.51
N TRP A 194 -4.96 -22.83 -22.94
CA TRP A 194 -5.94 -22.18 -22.05
C TRP A 194 -6.30 -23.06 -20.84
N VAL A 195 -6.47 -24.38 -21.04
CA VAL A 195 -6.76 -25.34 -19.95
C VAL A 195 -5.61 -25.40 -18.97
N LYS A 196 -4.38 -25.47 -19.49
CA LYS A 196 -3.16 -25.54 -18.67
C LYS A 196 -2.95 -24.25 -17.88
N SER A 197 -3.11 -23.09 -18.52
CA SER A 197 -3.01 -21.78 -17.88
C SER A 197 -4.09 -21.58 -16.81
N ALA A 198 -5.34 -21.97 -17.11
CA ALA A 198 -6.43 -21.94 -16.14
C ALA A 198 -6.16 -22.88 -14.95
N GLY A 199 -5.63 -24.08 -15.21
CA GLY A 199 -5.24 -25.03 -14.18
C GLY A 199 -4.11 -24.50 -13.28
N VAL A 200 -3.06 -23.91 -13.85
CA VAL A 200 -1.96 -23.30 -13.08
C VAL A 200 -2.48 -22.14 -12.23
N LEU A 201 -3.34 -21.28 -12.78
CA LEU A 201 -3.96 -20.20 -12.02
C LEU A 201 -4.80 -20.75 -10.86
N LEU A 202 -5.66 -21.73 -11.12
CA LEU A 202 -6.52 -22.34 -10.10
C LEU A 202 -5.69 -22.98 -8.98
N VAL A 203 -4.69 -23.79 -9.32
CA VAL A 203 -3.80 -24.43 -8.33
C VAL A 203 -3.05 -23.38 -7.51
N SER A 204 -2.59 -22.30 -8.15
CA SER A 204 -1.90 -21.20 -7.47
C SER A 204 -2.84 -20.45 -6.51
N LEU A 205 -4.08 -20.19 -6.92
CA LEU A 205 -5.10 -19.58 -6.06
C LEU A 205 -5.47 -20.48 -4.88
N LEU A 206 -5.62 -21.78 -5.10
CA LEU A 206 -5.88 -22.75 -4.02
C LEU A 206 -4.70 -22.86 -3.05
N ALA A 207 -3.47 -22.89 -3.56
CA ALA A 207 -2.26 -22.91 -2.74
C ALA A 207 -2.15 -21.65 -1.87
N ILE A 208 -2.43 -20.46 -2.44
CA ILE A 208 -2.46 -19.20 -1.70
C ILE A 208 -3.52 -19.21 -0.60
N ASN A 209 -4.72 -19.68 -0.92
CA ASN A 209 -5.80 -19.81 0.07
C ASN A 209 -5.38 -20.72 1.22
N TYR A 210 -4.81 -21.88 0.91
CA TYR A 210 -4.32 -22.81 1.91
C TYR A 210 -3.22 -22.16 2.77
N SER A 211 -2.17 -21.60 2.15
CA SER A 211 -1.08 -20.97 2.90
C SER A 211 -1.54 -19.80 3.77
N HIS A 212 -2.52 -19.02 3.30
CA HIS A 212 -3.04 -17.89 4.06
C HIS A 212 -3.69 -18.33 5.38
N PHE A 213 -4.53 -19.38 5.33
CA PHE A 213 -5.29 -19.82 6.51
C PHE A 213 -4.55 -20.80 7.40
N PHE A 214 -3.54 -21.50 6.89
CA PHE A 214 -2.90 -22.61 7.62
C PHE A 214 -1.39 -22.43 7.86
N TRP A 215 -0.73 -21.45 7.22
CA TRP A 215 0.71 -21.21 7.41
C TRP A 215 1.04 -19.80 7.87
N PHE A 216 0.32 -18.79 7.37
CA PHE A 216 0.62 -17.37 7.63
C PHE A 216 -0.36 -16.70 8.58
N SER A 217 -1.39 -17.42 9.03
CA SER A 217 -2.39 -16.87 9.95
C SER A 217 -1.82 -16.58 11.32
N ASP A 218 -0.85 -17.37 11.78
CA ASP A 218 -0.42 -17.46 13.18
C ASP A 218 0.63 -16.42 13.62
N ASP A 219 0.94 -15.45 12.77
CA ASP A 219 2.02 -14.48 13.00
C ASP A 219 1.65 -13.33 13.96
N ILE A 220 0.50 -13.37 14.64
CA ILE A 220 0.11 -12.34 15.62
C ILE A 220 0.63 -12.74 17.01
N GLY A 221 1.95 -12.81 17.14
CA GLY A 221 2.61 -12.87 18.43
C GLY A 221 2.27 -11.63 19.26
N ASN A 222 1.61 -11.82 20.40
CA ASN A 222 1.35 -10.85 21.48
C ASN A 222 1.49 -9.37 21.06
N VAL A 223 0.63 -8.89 20.16
CA VAL A 223 0.58 -7.46 19.87
C VAL A 223 0.09 -6.78 21.14
N SER A 224 1.01 -6.04 21.77
CA SER A 224 0.69 -5.23 22.94
C SER A 224 -0.49 -4.32 22.59
N PRO A 225 -1.54 -4.23 23.44
CA PRO A 225 -2.69 -3.40 23.15
C PRO A 225 -2.19 -1.99 22.85
N VAL A 226 -2.55 -1.46 21.67
CA VAL A 226 -2.14 -0.13 21.23
C VAL A 226 -2.49 0.86 22.35
N GLN A 227 -1.47 1.42 22.99
CA GLN A 227 -1.59 2.35 24.13
C GLN A 227 -2.13 3.72 23.72
N ASN A 228 -2.61 3.91 22.48
CA ASN A 228 -3.14 5.21 22.07
C ASN A 228 -4.57 5.35 22.60
N PRO A 229 -4.82 6.26 23.56
CA PRO A 229 -6.18 6.54 23.98
C PRO A 229 -6.95 7.07 22.77
N VAL A 230 -8.06 6.39 22.46
CA VAL A 230 -9.02 6.80 21.44
C VAL A 230 -9.40 8.26 21.68
N THR A 231 -8.89 9.14 20.84
CA THR A 231 -9.26 10.54 20.84
C THR A 231 -10.35 10.72 19.78
N LYS A 232 -11.60 10.87 20.28
CA LYS A 232 -12.86 11.20 19.59
C LYS A 232 -13.62 10.03 18.95
N ASN A 233 -14.91 9.95 19.33
CA ASN A 233 -16.02 9.22 18.71
C ASN A 233 -16.07 9.52 17.20
N THR A 234 -15.22 8.85 16.44
CA THR A 234 -15.15 8.98 14.98
C THR A 234 -15.84 7.77 14.38
N GLN A 235 -16.49 7.93 13.22
CA GLN A 235 -17.17 6.82 12.53
C GLN A 235 -16.25 5.60 12.30
N LEU A 236 -14.92 5.80 12.26
CA LEU A 236 -13.91 4.75 12.17
C LEU A 236 -13.79 3.88 13.43
N GLU A 237 -14.19 4.37 14.60
CA GLU A 237 -14.26 3.58 15.86
C GLU A 237 -15.30 2.46 15.75
N PHE A 238 -16.26 2.57 14.84
CA PHE A 238 -17.36 1.61 14.72
C PHE A 238 -17.35 0.81 13.41
N GLU A 239 -16.19 0.75 12.75
CA GLU A 239 -15.98 -0.04 11.54
C GLU A 239 -14.85 -1.06 11.73
N ALA A 240 -15.12 -2.32 11.39
CA ALA A 240 -14.11 -3.38 11.31
C ALA A 240 -14.04 -3.93 9.88
N ARG A 241 -12.89 -4.47 9.45
CA ARG A 241 -12.64 -4.87 8.05
C ARG A 241 -12.01 -6.25 7.91
N PRO A 242 -12.28 -7.00 6.82
CA PRO A 242 -11.67 -8.30 6.55
C PRO A 242 -10.20 -8.22 6.06
N GLY A 243 -9.54 -7.08 6.27
CA GLY A 243 -8.14 -6.83 5.95
C GLY A 243 -7.71 -5.48 6.52
N ARG A 244 -6.41 -5.17 6.49
CA ARG A 244 -5.87 -3.96 7.14
C ARG A 244 -6.01 -2.71 6.25
N SER A 245 -6.05 -2.86 4.92
CA SER A 245 -6.26 -1.75 3.99
C SER A 245 -7.72 -1.27 3.98
N GLY A 246 -7.89 0.01 3.62
CA GLY A 246 -9.22 0.60 3.40
C GLY A 246 -9.91 0.17 2.11
N TYR A 247 -9.37 -0.81 1.38
CA TYR A 247 -9.96 -1.36 0.16
C TYR A 247 -11.17 -2.27 0.47
N PHE A 248 -11.11 -2.98 1.59
CA PHE A 248 -12.18 -3.91 1.96
C PHE A 248 -13.38 -3.19 2.54
N LYS A 249 -14.56 -3.69 2.20
CA LYS A 249 -15.82 -3.19 2.75
C LYS A 249 -15.88 -3.47 4.24
N SER A 250 -16.30 -2.47 5.00
CA SER A 250 -16.39 -2.58 6.45
C SER A 250 -17.66 -3.30 6.90
N GLN A 251 -17.57 -3.87 8.10
CA GLN A 251 -18.65 -4.41 8.91
C GLN A 251 -18.89 -3.50 10.11
N ALA A 252 -20.11 -3.51 10.64
CA ALA A 252 -20.49 -2.69 11.78
C ALA A 252 -19.93 -3.25 13.08
N VAL A 253 -19.33 -2.38 13.88
CA VAL A 253 -19.15 -2.60 15.32
C VAL A 253 -20.36 -1.97 16.01
N ASN A 254 -21.25 -2.81 16.51
CA ASN A 254 -22.61 -2.47 16.92
C ASN A 254 -22.91 -2.83 18.38
N VAL A 255 -21.92 -3.33 19.12
CA VAL A 255 -22.03 -3.66 20.54
C VAL A 255 -20.84 -3.06 21.30
N VAL A 256 -21.07 -2.57 22.50
CA VAL A 256 -20.07 -2.13 23.46
C VAL A 256 -20.35 -2.81 24.79
N TYR A 257 -19.31 -3.34 25.42
CA TYR A 257 -19.36 -3.93 26.74
C TYR A 257 -18.41 -3.19 27.67
N ILE A 258 -18.89 -2.78 28.84
CA ILE A 258 -18.09 -2.10 29.87
C ILE A 258 -17.99 -3.05 31.06
N GLY A 259 -16.79 -3.50 31.39
CA GLY A 259 -16.53 -4.50 32.42
C GLY A 259 -15.29 -5.33 32.09
N GLN A 260 -14.83 -6.15 33.03
CA GLN A 260 -13.55 -6.89 32.92
C GLN A 260 -13.40 -7.67 31.61
N SER A 261 -14.38 -8.51 31.27
CA SER A 261 -14.41 -9.25 30.01
C SER A 261 -15.85 -9.59 29.62
N PRO A 262 -16.22 -9.57 28.32
CA PRO A 262 -17.53 -10.03 27.86
C PRO A 262 -17.71 -11.54 28.00
N SER A 263 -16.66 -12.33 28.27
CA SER A 263 -16.72 -13.80 28.31
C SER A 263 -17.80 -14.34 29.26
N ALA A 264 -17.93 -13.77 30.46
CA ALA A 264 -18.92 -14.22 31.44
C ALA A 264 -20.36 -14.05 30.92
N LEU A 265 -20.65 -12.89 30.32
CA LEU A 265 -21.94 -12.61 29.69
C LEU A 265 -22.21 -13.60 28.55
N MET A 266 -21.24 -13.81 27.66
CA MET A 266 -21.39 -14.71 26.52
C MET A 266 -21.69 -16.15 26.97
N GLN A 267 -20.99 -16.64 27.98
CA GLN A 267 -21.22 -17.97 28.55
C GLN A 267 -22.61 -18.10 29.19
N GLN A 268 -23.06 -17.10 29.95
CA GLN A 268 -24.41 -17.09 30.55
C GLN A 268 -25.52 -17.09 29.49
N LEU A 269 -25.28 -16.45 28.34
CA LEU A 269 -26.19 -16.44 27.20
C LEU A 269 -26.13 -17.73 26.35
N GLY A 270 -25.27 -18.69 26.69
CA GLY A 270 -25.12 -19.96 25.97
C GLY A 270 -24.34 -19.85 24.66
N TRP A 271 -23.54 -18.79 24.47
CA TRP A 271 -22.66 -18.68 23.31
C TRP A 271 -21.38 -19.49 23.50
N ILE A 272 -20.94 -20.11 22.41
CA ILE A 272 -19.75 -20.98 22.39
C ILE A 272 -18.56 -20.15 21.90
N GLU A 273 -17.43 -20.23 22.58
CA GLU A 273 -16.20 -19.56 22.15
C GLU A 273 -15.66 -20.19 20.86
N ASN A 274 -15.30 -19.33 19.89
CA ASN A 274 -14.84 -19.73 18.58
C ASN A 274 -13.33 -19.66 18.48
N ARG A 275 -12.76 -20.65 17.78
CA ARG A 275 -11.38 -20.57 17.32
C ARG A 275 -11.26 -19.64 16.11
N THR A 276 -10.12 -18.98 16.03
CA THR A 276 -9.76 -18.06 14.95
C THR A 276 -8.40 -18.48 14.40
N PHE A 277 -8.25 -18.34 13.08
CA PHE A 277 -7.02 -18.74 12.40
C PHE A 277 -5.79 -18.00 12.96
N SER A 278 -5.91 -16.72 13.34
CA SER A 278 -4.75 -15.96 13.85
C SER A 278 -4.29 -16.22 15.28
N ARG A 279 -5.06 -16.96 16.08
CA ARG A 279 -4.79 -17.11 17.53
C ARG A 279 -4.71 -18.54 18.02
N HIS A 280 -5.09 -19.50 17.18
CA HIS A 280 -5.33 -20.87 17.63
C HIS A 280 -4.56 -21.91 16.83
N ASP A 281 -3.65 -21.51 15.94
CA ASP A 281 -2.77 -22.43 15.17
C ASP A 281 -3.57 -23.59 14.57
N ILE A 282 -4.59 -23.21 13.80
CA ILE A 282 -5.58 -24.16 13.29
C ILE A 282 -4.96 -24.87 12.10
N GLU A 283 -4.64 -26.16 12.25
CA GLU A 283 -4.23 -26.98 11.12
C GLU A 283 -5.42 -27.48 10.30
N MET A 284 -5.16 -28.05 9.11
CA MET A 284 -6.22 -28.60 8.24
C MET A 284 -7.05 -29.69 8.93
N LEU A 285 -6.42 -30.53 9.77
CA LEU A 285 -7.12 -31.58 10.50
C LEU A 285 -7.98 -31.02 11.64
N ASP A 286 -7.53 -29.98 12.32
CA ASP A 286 -8.33 -29.26 13.31
C ASP A 286 -9.54 -28.60 12.66
N TYR A 287 -9.34 -27.97 11.49
CA TYR A 287 -10.42 -27.38 10.71
C TYR A 287 -11.51 -28.40 10.38
N ILE A 288 -11.14 -29.59 9.88
CA ILE A 288 -12.10 -30.66 9.59
C ILE A 288 -12.84 -31.12 10.86
N THR A 289 -12.12 -31.21 11.99
CA THR A 289 -12.71 -31.60 13.28
C THR A 289 -13.72 -30.57 13.78
N LEU A 290 -13.37 -29.29 13.70
CA LEU A 290 -14.25 -28.17 14.03
C LEU A 290 -15.51 -28.16 13.16
N LEU A 291 -15.39 -28.46 11.86
CA LEU A 291 -16.54 -28.59 10.98
C LEU A 291 -17.46 -29.74 11.39
N ARG A 292 -16.90 -30.91 11.71
CA ARG A 292 -17.69 -32.07 12.17
C ARG A 292 -18.43 -31.79 13.48
N ASN A 293 -17.85 -30.95 14.35
CA ASN A 293 -18.45 -30.56 15.63
C ASN A 293 -19.43 -29.38 15.51
N ASN A 294 -19.75 -28.91 14.30
CA ASN A 294 -20.56 -27.71 14.07
C ASN A 294 -20.02 -26.45 14.77
N THR A 295 -18.70 -26.36 14.91
CA THR A 295 -18.01 -25.19 15.47
C THR A 295 -16.97 -24.64 14.49
N PRO A 296 -17.35 -24.22 13.26
CA PRO A 296 -16.37 -23.78 12.27
C PRO A 296 -15.57 -22.61 12.83
N PRO A 297 -14.26 -22.51 12.56
CA PRO A 297 -13.53 -21.33 12.94
C PRO A 297 -14.03 -20.09 12.19
N VAL A 298 -13.64 -18.94 12.71
CA VAL A 298 -14.03 -17.64 12.18
C VAL A 298 -12.80 -16.94 11.64
N SER A 299 -12.92 -16.39 10.43
CA SER A 299 -11.89 -15.54 9.83
C SER A 299 -11.73 -14.25 10.63
N ASP A 300 -10.53 -13.69 10.59
CA ASP A 300 -10.21 -12.48 11.31
C ASP A 300 -10.92 -11.26 10.75
N LEU A 301 -11.26 -10.38 11.67
CA LEU A 301 -11.78 -9.06 11.38
C LEU A 301 -10.90 -8.05 12.12
N TYR A 302 -10.45 -7.04 11.39
CA TYR A 302 -9.51 -6.06 11.87
C TYR A 302 -10.25 -4.80 12.28
N TRP A 303 -10.14 -4.44 13.54
CA TRP A 303 -10.58 -3.16 14.08
C TRP A 303 -9.34 -2.35 14.44
N GLN A 304 -9.21 -1.14 13.88
CA GLN A 304 -8.02 -0.30 14.04
C GLN A 304 -6.69 -1.04 13.74
N GLY A 305 -6.73 -1.95 12.75
CA GLY A 305 -5.57 -2.76 12.35
C GLY A 305 -5.28 -3.96 13.25
N GLN A 306 -6.02 -4.14 14.35
CA GLN A 306 -5.87 -5.25 15.28
C GLN A 306 -6.92 -6.34 15.03
N PRO A 307 -6.55 -7.63 15.03
CA PRO A 307 -7.52 -8.72 14.97
C PRO A 307 -8.36 -8.74 16.26
N GLN A 308 -9.53 -9.37 16.19
CA GLN A 308 -10.38 -9.61 17.35
C GLN A 308 -9.60 -10.32 18.47
N ASN A 309 -9.92 -10.00 19.71
CA ASN A 309 -9.40 -10.66 20.91
C ASN A 309 -10.18 -11.93 21.24
N LEU A 310 -11.51 -11.87 21.14
CA LEU A 310 -12.41 -12.99 21.42
C LEU A 310 -13.41 -13.14 20.27
N ALA A 311 -13.86 -14.36 20.02
CA ALA A 311 -14.92 -14.65 19.08
C ALA A 311 -15.88 -15.67 19.69
N TYR A 312 -17.17 -15.51 19.45
CA TYR A 312 -18.21 -16.43 19.93
C TYR A 312 -19.23 -16.69 18.83
N GLN A 313 -19.89 -17.84 18.88
CA GLN A 313 -21.03 -18.16 18.02
C GLN A 313 -22.15 -18.86 18.79
N LEU A 314 -23.37 -18.74 18.27
CA LEU A 314 -24.46 -19.64 18.64
C LEU A 314 -24.37 -20.94 17.85
N PRO A 315 -24.91 -22.06 18.38
CA PRO A 315 -25.07 -23.29 17.61
C PRO A 315 -25.77 -23.02 16.27
N GLY A 316 -25.20 -23.51 15.18
CA GLY A 316 -25.70 -23.26 13.83
C GLY A 316 -25.09 -24.22 12.81
N THR A 317 -25.34 -23.96 11.53
CA THR A 317 -24.73 -24.71 10.42
C THR A 317 -23.50 -23.99 9.90
N LEU A 318 -22.76 -24.65 9.00
CA LEU A 318 -21.59 -24.06 8.37
C LEU A 318 -21.92 -22.78 7.60
N ASP A 319 -23.11 -22.65 7.03
CA ASP A 319 -23.54 -21.52 6.20
C ASP A 319 -24.40 -20.50 6.95
N LYS A 320 -25.07 -20.91 8.05
CA LYS A 320 -26.01 -20.07 8.80
C LYS A 320 -25.73 -20.12 10.30
N ARG A 321 -25.23 -19.00 10.82
CA ARG A 321 -24.91 -18.87 12.25
C ARG A 321 -24.83 -17.42 12.66
N SER A 322 -25.13 -17.20 13.94
CA SER A 322 -24.86 -15.91 14.60
C SER A 322 -23.48 -15.96 15.22
N HIS A 323 -22.66 -14.93 14.97
CA HIS A 323 -21.35 -14.83 15.56
C HIS A 323 -21.08 -13.39 16.03
N ILE A 324 -20.25 -13.25 17.06
CA ILE A 324 -19.79 -11.97 17.59
C ILE A 324 -18.29 -12.00 17.80
N ARG A 325 -17.61 -10.94 17.38
CA ARG A 325 -16.17 -10.74 17.60
C ARG A 325 -15.98 -9.54 18.52
N TRP A 326 -15.02 -9.62 19.44
CA TRP A 326 -14.74 -8.60 20.44
C TRP A 326 -13.31 -8.09 20.36
N TRP A 327 -13.12 -6.79 20.54
CA TRP A 327 -11.82 -6.13 20.69
C TRP A 327 -11.76 -5.39 22.02
N TYR A 328 -10.63 -5.47 22.70
CA TYR A 328 -10.33 -4.59 23.82
C TYR A 328 -10.01 -3.19 23.30
N SER A 329 -10.70 -2.18 23.83
CA SER A 329 -10.65 -0.79 23.34
C SER A 329 -10.12 0.20 24.38
N GLY A 330 -9.46 -0.30 25.44
CA GLY A 330 -8.93 0.52 26.54
C GLY A 330 -9.92 0.65 27.69
N LEU A 331 -9.79 1.74 28.47
CA LEU A 331 -10.68 2.04 29.59
C LEU A 331 -11.77 3.01 29.18
N ASP A 332 -12.99 2.79 29.67
CA ASP A 332 -14.10 3.72 29.51
C ASP A 332 -13.79 5.05 30.25
N PRO A 333 -13.92 6.22 29.59
CA PRO A 333 -13.55 7.50 30.19
C PRO A 333 -14.32 7.84 31.47
N ALA A 334 -15.59 7.43 31.56
CA ALA A 334 -16.50 7.77 32.64
C ALA A 334 -16.36 6.82 33.84
N THR A 335 -16.35 5.51 33.60
CA THR A 335 -16.34 4.49 34.65
C THR A 335 -14.93 4.00 35.02
N LYS A 336 -13.91 4.28 34.20
CA LYS A 336 -12.55 3.74 34.30
C LYS A 336 -12.47 2.20 34.26
N GLN A 337 -13.56 1.53 33.88
CA GLN A 337 -13.57 0.09 33.69
C GLN A 337 -13.09 -0.28 32.28
N PRO A 338 -12.60 -1.51 32.06
CA PRO A 338 -12.27 -2.02 30.73
C PRO A 338 -13.45 -1.88 29.76
N LYS A 339 -13.19 -1.33 28.57
CA LYS A 339 -14.15 -1.13 27.49
C LYS A 339 -13.83 -2.10 26.35
N TRP A 340 -14.84 -2.82 25.91
CA TRP A 340 -14.77 -3.75 24.78
C TRP A 340 -15.75 -3.30 23.71
N VAL A 341 -15.33 -3.39 22.45
CA VAL A 341 -16.19 -3.15 21.29
C VAL A 341 -16.43 -4.47 20.57
N GLY A 342 -17.62 -4.64 20.02
CA GLY A 342 -18.08 -5.91 19.45
C GLY A 342 -18.82 -5.73 18.13
N ALA A 343 -18.59 -6.66 17.21
CA ALA A 343 -19.29 -6.76 15.94
C ALA A 343 -20.10 -8.06 15.94
N ILE A 344 -21.42 -7.95 16.14
CA ILE A 344 -22.36 -9.07 16.02
C ILE A 344 -22.95 -9.09 14.61
N SER A 345 -23.02 -10.29 14.01
CA SER A 345 -23.50 -10.48 12.65
C SER A 345 -24.12 -11.87 12.48
N TYR A 346 -24.95 -12.00 11.44
CA TYR A 346 -25.55 -13.26 11.01
C TYR A 346 -24.98 -13.66 9.65
N ASP A 347 -24.48 -14.88 9.56
CA ASP A 347 -24.09 -15.49 8.29
C ASP A 347 -25.34 -16.08 7.61
N ASP A 348 -25.55 -15.77 6.32
CA ASP A 348 -26.72 -16.23 5.54
C ASP A 348 -26.34 -17.02 4.28
N GLY A 349 -25.07 -17.42 4.15
CA GLY A 349 -24.55 -18.20 3.03
C GLY A 349 -23.06 -17.97 2.79
N PHE A 350 -22.59 -18.27 1.57
CA PHE A 350 -21.22 -18.03 1.14
C PHE A 350 -21.13 -17.06 -0.03
N LYS A 351 -19.97 -16.41 -0.15
CA LYS A 351 -19.64 -15.51 -1.26
C LYS A 351 -18.14 -15.61 -1.57
N LEU A 352 -17.82 -15.60 -2.86
CA LEU A 352 -16.44 -15.39 -3.31
C LEU A 352 -16.09 -13.91 -3.15
N THR A 353 -15.15 -13.59 -2.29
CA THR A 353 -14.80 -12.21 -1.93
C THR A 353 -13.30 -12.03 -1.74
N ALA A 354 -12.85 -10.78 -1.84
CA ALA A 354 -11.50 -10.42 -1.46
C ALA A 354 -11.39 -10.36 0.08
N TYR A 355 -10.33 -10.94 0.64
CA TYR A 355 -10.05 -11.01 2.07
C TYR A 355 -8.53 -10.95 2.27
N ALA A 356 -8.04 -10.01 3.08
CA ALA A 356 -6.62 -9.88 3.40
C ALA A 356 -5.62 -10.06 2.22
N GLY A 357 -6.02 -9.61 1.02
CA GLY A 357 -5.20 -9.65 -0.20
C GLY A 357 -5.35 -10.91 -1.07
N ILE A 358 -6.16 -11.88 -0.64
CA ILE A 358 -6.51 -13.09 -1.39
C ILE A 358 -7.96 -13.03 -1.87
N VAL A 359 -8.31 -13.88 -2.85
CA VAL A 359 -9.70 -14.14 -3.23
C VAL A 359 -10.08 -15.51 -2.68
N THR A 360 -11.10 -15.54 -1.82
CA THR A 360 -11.51 -16.74 -1.08
C THR A 360 -13.02 -16.81 -0.91
N ILE A 361 -13.50 -17.97 -0.49
CA ILE A 361 -14.91 -18.19 -0.16
C ILE A 361 -15.07 -17.88 1.32
N LEU A 362 -15.82 -16.82 1.63
CA LEU A 362 -16.21 -16.48 3.00
C LEU A 362 -17.72 -16.52 3.16
N HIS A 363 -18.15 -16.44 4.41
CA HIS A 363 -19.55 -16.22 4.75
C HIS A 363 -20.05 -14.88 4.21
N ARG A 364 -21.26 -14.91 3.66
CA ARG A 364 -22.04 -13.71 3.38
C ARG A 364 -22.73 -13.30 4.67
N ILE A 365 -22.58 -12.03 5.03
CA ILE A 365 -23.21 -11.45 6.21
C ILE A 365 -24.53 -10.81 5.79
N ASP A 366 -25.57 -11.04 6.57
CA ASP A 366 -26.86 -10.38 6.41
C ASP A 366 -26.68 -8.86 6.51
N PRO A 367 -27.15 -8.07 5.52
CA PRO A 367 -27.02 -6.62 5.55
C PRO A 367 -27.69 -5.95 6.76
N ASN A 368 -28.65 -6.61 7.41
CA ASN A 368 -29.37 -6.14 8.60
C ASN A 368 -28.60 -6.42 9.89
N VAL A 369 -27.55 -5.64 10.15
CA VAL A 369 -26.74 -5.80 11.37
C VAL A 369 -27.51 -5.41 12.64
N ASP A 370 -28.57 -4.62 12.52
CA ASP A 370 -29.39 -4.17 13.65
C ASP A 370 -30.25 -5.30 14.22
N ALA A 371 -30.78 -6.18 13.36
CA ALA A 371 -31.60 -7.31 13.80
C ALA A 371 -30.87 -8.20 14.82
N MET A 372 -29.59 -8.51 14.56
CA MET A 372 -28.80 -9.32 15.48
C MET A 372 -28.41 -8.59 16.76
N ARG A 373 -28.08 -7.30 16.67
CA ARG A 373 -27.84 -6.44 17.83
C ARG A 373 -29.07 -6.39 18.74
N ASP A 374 -30.25 -6.18 18.17
CA ASP A 374 -31.50 -6.07 18.90
C ASP A 374 -31.91 -7.42 19.51
N ALA A 375 -31.66 -8.53 18.80
CA ALA A 375 -31.82 -9.88 19.35
C ALA A 375 -30.92 -10.11 20.57
N LEU A 376 -29.63 -9.74 20.50
CA LEU A 376 -28.73 -9.82 21.65
C LEU A 376 -29.23 -8.97 22.83
N ALA A 377 -29.68 -7.74 22.56
CA ALA A 377 -30.24 -6.88 23.60
C ALA A 377 -31.43 -7.53 24.31
N ASN A 378 -32.31 -8.19 23.55
CA ASN A 378 -33.46 -8.90 24.10
C ASN A 378 -33.06 -10.13 24.91
N GLN A 379 -32.05 -10.90 24.45
CA GLN A 379 -31.50 -12.02 25.23
C GLN A 379 -30.94 -11.54 26.57
N ILE A 380 -30.20 -10.43 26.58
CA ILE A 380 -29.65 -9.85 27.81
C ILE A 380 -30.75 -9.38 28.76
N LYS A 381 -31.83 -8.79 28.25
CA LYS A 381 -32.98 -8.38 29.09
C LYS A 381 -33.71 -9.57 29.72
N GLN A 382 -33.67 -10.74 29.08
CA GLN A 382 -34.27 -11.97 29.60
C GLN A 382 -33.35 -12.67 30.61
N LEU A 383 -32.04 -12.44 30.48
CA LEU A 383 -31.06 -12.83 31.49
C LEU A 383 -31.27 -11.99 32.76
N ASP A 384 -30.92 -12.56 33.91
CA ASP A 384 -31.10 -11.98 35.25
C ASP A 384 -30.68 -10.49 35.34
N SER A 385 -31.15 -9.81 36.39
CA SER A 385 -30.92 -8.40 36.74
C SER A 385 -29.46 -7.95 36.86
N GLN A 386 -28.48 -8.81 36.54
CA GLN A 386 -27.03 -8.57 36.59
C GLN A 386 -26.48 -7.78 35.40
N TRP A 387 -27.25 -7.59 34.32
CA TRP A 387 -26.80 -6.83 33.15
C TRP A 387 -27.83 -5.77 32.72
N GLN A 388 -27.34 -4.58 32.40
CA GLN A 388 -28.15 -3.46 31.92
C GLN A 388 -27.85 -3.16 30.45
N PRO A 389 -28.68 -3.65 29.51
CA PRO A 389 -28.56 -3.30 28.10
C PRO A 389 -29.21 -1.93 27.83
N SER A 390 -28.50 -1.05 27.14
CA SER A 390 -28.98 0.28 26.74
C SER A 390 -28.61 0.57 25.28
N MET A 391 -29.46 1.30 24.55
CA MET A 391 -29.16 1.70 23.16
C MET A 391 -28.67 3.14 23.15
N SER A 392 -27.53 3.40 22.53
CA SER A 392 -26.95 4.74 22.37
C SER A 392 -26.81 5.08 20.89
N ALA A 393 -27.29 6.26 20.46
CA ALA A 393 -27.03 6.76 19.11
C ALA A 393 -25.60 7.32 19.04
N LEU A 394 -24.66 6.55 18.51
CA LEU A 394 -23.23 6.90 18.47
C LEU A 394 -22.69 7.12 17.05
N VAL A 395 -23.45 6.68 16.04
CA VAL A 395 -23.10 6.83 14.62
C VAL A 395 -24.34 7.32 13.88
N GLU A 396 -24.12 8.05 12.78
CA GLU A 396 -25.20 8.40 11.88
C GLU A 396 -25.81 7.14 11.22
N PRO A 397 -27.15 7.06 11.07
CA PRO A 397 -27.79 6.01 10.31
C PRO A 397 -27.17 5.90 8.92
N SER A 398 -27.01 4.68 8.41
CA SER A 398 -26.39 4.49 7.11
C SER A 398 -27.02 3.34 6.33
N THR A 399 -27.03 3.49 5.01
CA THR A 399 -27.51 2.50 4.06
C THR A 399 -26.34 1.79 3.38
N ILE A 400 -26.65 0.70 2.68
CA ILE A 400 -25.69 -0.01 1.83
C ILE A 400 -25.05 0.97 0.84
N SER A 401 -23.72 0.90 0.69
CA SER A 401 -22.94 1.77 -0.19
C SER A 401 -21.75 1.02 -0.78
N GLY A 402 -20.99 1.65 -1.69
CA GLY A 402 -19.77 1.02 -2.23
C GLY A 402 -18.73 0.64 -1.17
N LYS A 403 -18.77 1.28 0.02
CA LYS A 403 -17.84 1.05 1.14
C LYS A 403 -18.39 0.18 2.27
N ARG A 404 -19.72 -0.03 2.32
CA ARG A 404 -20.41 -0.78 3.39
C ARG A 404 -21.44 -1.73 2.78
N ASP A 405 -21.37 -3.00 3.14
CA ASP A 405 -22.32 -4.03 2.69
C ASP A 405 -23.51 -4.22 3.63
N TYR A 406 -23.69 -3.34 4.62
CA TYR A 406 -24.75 -3.38 5.62
C TYR A 406 -25.51 -2.06 5.69
N TYR A 407 -26.68 -2.09 6.33
CA TYR A 407 -27.42 -0.90 6.76
C TYR A 407 -27.58 -0.92 8.29
N THR A 408 -27.61 0.26 8.90
CA THR A 408 -27.79 0.41 10.35
C THR A 408 -28.55 1.69 10.68
N ASP A 409 -29.35 1.65 11.74
CA ASP A 409 -30.02 2.78 12.37
C ASP A 409 -29.07 3.69 13.18
N GLY A 410 -27.77 3.38 13.22
CA GLY A 410 -26.75 4.19 13.91
C GLY A 410 -26.69 4.01 15.43
N ARG A 411 -27.57 3.16 16.00
CA ARG A 411 -27.58 2.84 17.42
C ARG A 411 -26.56 1.73 17.73
N ILE A 412 -26.04 1.76 18.95
CA ILE A 412 -25.09 0.78 19.47
C ILE A 412 -25.63 0.26 20.79
N LEU A 413 -25.60 -1.06 20.94
CA LEU A 413 -25.95 -1.71 22.20
C LEU A 413 -24.80 -1.56 23.18
N VAL A 414 -25.04 -0.85 24.28
CA VAL A 414 -24.09 -0.72 25.39
C VAL A 414 -24.58 -1.59 26.54
N VAL A 415 -23.74 -2.56 26.93
CA VAL A 415 -24.01 -3.50 28.02
C VAL A 415 -23.11 -3.17 29.21
N ARG A 416 -23.71 -3.06 30.39
CA ARG A 416 -23.00 -2.84 31.66
C ARG A 416 -23.41 -3.89 32.69
N PRO A 417 -22.51 -4.34 33.58
CA PRO A 417 -22.91 -5.07 34.76
C PRO A 417 -23.73 -4.16 35.67
N THR A 418 -24.76 -4.71 36.28
CA THR A 418 -25.54 -4.05 37.33
C THR A 418 -24.64 -4.01 38.56
N SER A 419 -24.33 -2.78 39.01
CA SER A 419 -23.47 -2.49 40.15
C SER A 419 -23.91 -3.16 41.44
#